data_AF-A0A968KN69-F1
#
_entry.id   AF-A0A968KN69-F1
#
_cell.length_a   1.000
_cell.length_b   1.000
_cell.length_c   1.000
_cell.angle_alpha   90.00
_cell.angle_beta   90.00
_cell.angle_gamma   90.00
#
_symmetry.space_group_name_H-M   'P 1'
#
loop_
_entity.id
_entity.type
_entity.pdbx_description
1 polymer ?
#
loop_
_entity_poly.entity_id
_entity_poly.type
_entity_poly.pdbx_seq_one_letter_code
_entity_poly.pdbx_strand_id
1 'polypeptide(L)'
;MKFKENQFDAAEELFEKASQSFQQAERKGPQVQLHLTVTRMQLVAGRKEPADVHLDKAREIVRELGDPEELLKIIQELEKIKDAIDKR
;
A
#
# COMPACT_ATOMS: atom_id res chain seq x y z
N MET A 1 18.68 -8.63 8.07
CA MET A 1 18.32 -9.73 9.01
C MET A 1 17.57 -10.74 8.16
N LYS A 2 18.26 -11.73 7.58
CA LYS A 2 17.80 -12.49 6.39
C LYS A 2 16.41 -13.17 6.53
N PHE A 3 16.01 -13.52 7.76
CA PHE A 3 14.71 -14.14 8.01
C PHE A 3 13.52 -13.19 7.73
N LYS A 4 13.64 -11.91 8.12
CA LYS A 4 12.58 -10.93 7.86
C LYS A 4 12.48 -10.62 6.37
N GLU A 5 13.61 -10.48 5.68
CA GLU A 5 13.66 -10.27 4.22
C GLU A 5 12.91 -11.36 3.45
N ASN A 6 13.19 -12.65 3.71
CA ASN A 6 12.50 -13.75 3.04
C ASN A 6 10.98 -13.79 3.29
N GLN A 7 10.50 -13.30 4.44
CA GLN A 7 9.07 -13.22 4.72
C GLN A 7 8.39 -12.07 3.97
N PHE A 8 9.11 -10.98 3.72
CA PHE A 8 8.59 -9.88 2.91
C PHE A 8 8.46 -10.28 1.44
N ASP A 9 9.43 -11.01 0.88
CA ASP A 9 9.36 -11.45 -0.52
C ASP A 9 8.16 -12.37 -0.76
N ALA A 10 7.94 -13.33 0.15
CA ALA A 10 6.77 -14.21 0.09
C ALA A 10 5.44 -13.44 0.27
N ALA A 11 5.42 -12.42 1.13
CA ALA A 11 4.25 -11.57 1.32
C ALA A 11 3.98 -10.72 0.06
N GLU A 12 5.02 -10.16 -0.57
CA GLU A 12 4.92 -9.39 -1.81
C GLU A 12 4.35 -10.24 -2.95
N GLU A 13 4.78 -11.49 -3.12
CA GLU A 13 4.17 -12.39 -4.10
C GLU A 13 2.68 -12.63 -3.86
N LEU A 14 2.26 -12.79 -2.59
CA LEU A 14 0.85 -12.98 -2.24
C LEU A 14 0.04 -11.70 -2.48
N PHE A 15 0.60 -10.54 -2.15
CA PHE A 15 -0.04 -9.26 -2.38
C PHE A 15 -0.19 -8.95 -3.87
N GLU A 16 0.81 -9.28 -4.69
CA GLU A 16 0.73 -9.11 -6.13
C GLU A 16 -0.36 -10.00 -6.73
N LYS A 17 -0.43 -11.28 -6.34
CA LYS A 17 -1.51 -12.20 -6.76
C LYS A 17 -2.90 -11.70 -6.34
N ALA A 18 -3.03 -11.17 -5.12
CA ALA A 18 -4.28 -10.58 -4.65
C ALA A 18 -4.65 -9.32 -5.45
N SER A 19 -3.68 -8.45 -5.75
CA SER A 19 -3.88 -7.24 -6.55
C SER A 19 -4.39 -7.59 -7.95
N GLN A 20 -3.74 -8.55 -8.62
CA GLN A 20 -4.16 -9.05 -9.93
C GLN A 20 -5.56 -9.65 -9.89
N SER A 21 -5.90 -10.40 -8.85
CA SER A 21 -7.24 -10.97 -8.69
C SER A 21 -8.32 -9.89 -8.53
N PHE A 22 -8.06 -8.85 -7.74
CA PHE A 22 -9.00 -7.73 -7.61
C PHE A 22 -9.11 -6.91 -8.88
N GLN A 23 -8.02 -6.72 -9.61
CA GLN A 23 -8.02 -6.04 -10.91
C GLN A 23 -8.87 -6.81 -11.93
N GLN A 24 -8.67 -8.14 -12.06
CA GLN A 24 -9.46 -8.99 -12.97
C GLN A 24 -10.95 -9.02 -12.62
N ALA A 25 -11.28 -8.91 -11.35
CA ALA A 25 -12.65 -8.86 -10.87
C ALA A 25 -13.24 -7.42 -10.81
N GLU A 26 -12.51 -6.42 -11.29
CA GLU A 26 -12.87 -4.99 -11.25
C GLU A 26 -13.25 -4.49 -9.84
N ARG A 27 -12.66 -5.10 -8.80
CA ARG A 27 -12.92 -4.79 -7.39
C ARG A 27 -11.99 -3.69 -6.88
N LYS A 28 -12.22 -2.46 -7.36
CA LYS A 28 -11.40 -1.27 -7.03
C LYS A 28 -11.31 -0.97 -5.52
N GLY A 29 -12.42 -1.07 -4.78
CA GLY A 29 -12.41 -0.82 -3.32
C GLY A 29 -11.48 -1.77 -2.54
N PRO A 30 -11.64 -3.09 -2.67
CA PRO A 30 -10.70 -4.07 -2.11
C PRO A 30 -9.25 -3.88 -2.58
N GLN A 31 -9.04 -3.48 -3.83
CA GLN A 31 -7.72 -3.21 -4.38
C GLN A 31 -7.03 -2.02 -3.69
N VAL A 32 -7.76 -0.93 -3.41
CA VAL A 32 -7.23 0.20 -2.63
C VAL A 32 -6.86 -0.25 -1.22
N GLN A 33 -7.75 -0.98 -0.53
CA GLN A 33 -7.51 -1.46 0.82
C GLN A 33 -6.27 -2.36 0.92
N LEU A 34 -6.05 -3.19 -0.11
CA LEU A 34 -4.84 -4.00 -0.23
C LEU A 34 -3.59 -3.13 -0.27
N HIS A 35 -3.54 -2.14 -1.17
CA HIS A 35 -2.39 -1.24 -1.30
C HIS A 35 -2.12 -0.41 -0.03
N LEU A 36 -3.17 0.06 0.66
CA LEU A 36 -3.02 0.78 1.94
C LEU A 36 -2.47 -0.15 3.04
N THR A 37 -2.87 -1.43 3.04
CA THR A 37 -2.37 -2.43 3.97
C THR A 37 -0.89 -2.73 3.76
N VAL A 38 -0.49 -2.94 2.50
CA VAL A 38 0.94 -3.17 2.17
C VAL A 38 1.77 -1.94 2.50
N THR A 39 1.27 -0.74 2.21
CA THR A 39 1.92 0.52 2.61
C THR A 39 2.20 0.54 4.11
N ARG A 40 1.20 0.29 4.97
CA ARG A 40 1.39 0.23 6.42
C ARG A 40 2.47 -0.76 6.82
N MET A 41 2.46 -1.96 6.23
CA MET A 41 3.44 -3.00 6.54
C MET A 41 4.86 -2.56 6.18
N GLN A 42 5.06 -1.96 4.99
CA GLN A 42 6.35 -1.47 4.53
C GLN A 42 6.85 -0.31 5.41
N LEU A 43 5.98 0.62 5.80
CA LEU A 43 6.32 1.71 6.72
C LEU A 43 6.72 1.20 8.12
N VAL A 44 6.02 0.20 8.66
CA VAL A 44 6.41 -0.46 9.93
C VAL A 44 7.80 -1.12 9.80
N ALA A 45 8.13 -1.63 8.62
CA ALA A 45 9.46 -2.18 8.32
C ALA A 45 10.53 -1.11 8.03
N GLY A 46 10.18 0.18 8.03
CA GLY A 46 11.07 1.29 7.67
C GLY A 46 11.38 1.38 6.17
N ARG A 47 10.65 0.64 5.32
CA ARG A 47 10.88 0.54 3.87
C ARG A 47 10.01 1.57 3.15
N LYS A 48 10.60 2.71 2.80
CA LYS A 48 9.87 3.84 2.20
C LYS A 48 9.60 3.69 0.71
N GLU A 49 10.62 3.30 -0.04
CA GLU A 49 10.50 3.17 -1.50
C GLU A 49 9.41 2.15 -1.87
N PRO A 50 9.30 0.98 -1.22
CA PRO A 50 8.17 0.07 -1.47
C PRO A 50 6.82 0.63 -1.01
N ALA A 51 6.80 1.41 0.08
CA ALA A 51 5.57 2.06 0.54
C ALA A 51 5.05 3.09 -0.49
N ASP A 52 5.94 3.84 -1.14
CA ASP A 52 5.57 4.83 -2.16
C ASP A 52 4.94 4.21 -3.39
N VAL A 53 5.49 3.08 -3.87
CA VAL A 53 4.89 2.32 -4.98
C VAL A 53 3.43 1.96 -4.70
N HIS A 54 3.11 1.57 -3.46
CA HIS A 54 1.75 1.20 -3.09
C HIS A 54 0.84 2.41 -2.80
N LEU A 55 1.38 3.51 -2.27
CA LEU A 55 0.63 4.76 -2.10
C LEU A 55 0.19 5.34 -3.44
N ASP A 56 1.07 5.32 -4.46
CA ASP A 56 0.75 5.82 -5.79
C ASP A 56 -0.33 4.97 -6.46
N LYS A 57 -0.23 3.64 -6.40
CA LYS A 57 -1.29 2.73 -6.87
C LYS A 57 -2.63 2.98 -6.17
N ALA A 58 -2.61 3.17 -4.84
CA ALA A 58 -3.83 3.46 -4.09
C ALA A 58 -4.48 4.78 -4.55
N ARG A 59 -3.66 5.82 -4.81
CA ARG A 59 -4.14 7.13 -5.29
C ARG A 59 -4.77 7.06 -6.67
N GLU A 60 -4.16 6.31 -7.59
CA GLU A 60 -4.69 6.14 -8.94
C GLU A 60 -6.09 5.51 -8.89
N ILE A 61 -6.24 4.40 -8.17
CA ILE A 61 -7.54 3.73 -8.06
C ILE A 61 -8.57 4.59 -7.32
N VAL A 62 -8.16 5.33 -6.29
CA VAL A 62 -9.04 6.27 -5.57
C VAL A 62 -9.57 7.38 -6.47
N ARG A 63 -8.73 7.93 -7.38
CA ARG A 63 -9.18 8.91 -8.38
C ARG A 63 -10.23 8.34 -9.32
N GLU A 64 -10.13 7.06 -9.65
CA GLU A 64 -11.11 6.37 -10.50
C GLU A 64 -12.43 6.04 -9.79
N LEU A 65 -12.46 5.99 -8.46
CA LEU A 65 -13.63 5.60 -7.67
C LEU A 65 -14.66 6.74 -7.46
N GLY A 66 -14.27 8.00 -7.68
CA GLY A 66 -15.18 9.15 -7.65
C GLY A 66 -15.68 9.59 -6.26
N ASP A 67 -15.63 8.73 -5.23
CA ASP A 67 -15.97 9.07 -3.84
C ASP A 67 -14.81 8.77 -2.86
N PRO A 68 -13.78 9.65 -2.81
CA PRO A 68 -12.47 9.30 -2.27
C PRO A 68 -12.19 9.81 -0.85
N GLU A 69 -13.13 10.47 -0.15
CA GLU A 69 -12.77 11.33 0.99
C GLU A 69 -12.11 10.58 2.16
N GLU A 70 -12.68 9.46 2.59
CA GLU A 70 -12.09 8.64 3.66
C GLU A 70 -10.75 8.02 3.23
N LEU A 71 -10.67 7.54 2.00
CA LEU A 71 -9.47 6.90 1.45
C LEU A 71 -8.32 7.91 1.29
N LEU A 72 -8.63 9.15 0.90
CA LEU A 72 -7.66 10.23 0.82
C LEU A 72 -7.13 10.64 2.19
N LYS A 73 -8.00 10.68 3.22
CA LYS A 73 -7.56 10.93 4.60
C LYS A 73 -6.57 9.86 5.05
N ILE A 74 -6.88 8.59 4.79
CA ILE A 74 -5.95 7.48 5.13
C ILE A 74 -4.64 7.62 4.37
N ILE A 75 -4.66 7.92 3.07
CA ILE A 75 -3.46 8.14 2.26
C ILE A 75 -2.60 9.25 2.88
N GLN A 76 -3.19 10.40 3.21
CA GLN A 76 -2.48 11.53 3.81
C GLN A 76 -1.88 11.19 5.19
N GLU A 77 -2.57 10.38 6.00
CA GLU A 77 -2.03 9.90 7.27
C GLU A 77 -0.79 9.01 7.07
N LEU A 78 -0.83 8.11 6.08
CA LEU A 78 0.30 7.25 5.75
C LEU A 78 1.50 8.04 5.22
N GLU A 79 1.27 9.10 4.46
CA GLU A 79 2.33 10.01 4.04
C GLU A 79 2.99 10.74 5.21
N LYS A 80 2.21 11.24 6.17
CA LYS A 80 2.76 11.84 7.38
C LYS A 80 3.61 10.86 8.18
N ILE A 81 3.18 9.59 8.26
CA ILE A 81 3.95 8.53 8.91
C ILE A 81 5.26 8.30 8.14
N LYS A 82 5.20 8.21 6.80
CA LYS A 82 6.38 8.06 5.94
C LYS A 82 7.38 9.19 6.17
N ASP A 83 6.94 10.43 6.15
CA ASP A 83 7.80 11.61 6.35
C ASP A 83 8.41 11.64 7.77
N ALA A 84 7.67 11.16 8.77
CA ALA A 84 8.16 11.07 10.14
C ALA A 84 9.27 10.03 10.32
N ILE A 85 9.34 8.99 9.47
CA ILE A 85 10.43 8.00 9.49
C ILE A 85 11.77 8.65 9.08
N ASP A 86 11.79 9.73 8.28
CA ASP A 86 13.05 10.41 7.86
C ASP A 86 13.64 11.27 8.97
N LYS A 87 12.84 11.58 9.99
CA LYS A 87 13.24 12.45 11.10
C LYS A 87 13.84 11.69 12.28
N ARG A 88 14.03 10.37 12.16
CA ARG A 88 14.60 9.49 13.17
C ARG A 88 16.00 9.04 12.77
#